data_AF-A0A158BS25-F1
#
_entry.id   AF-A0A158BS25-F1
#
_cell.length_a   1.000
_cell.length_b   1.000
_cell.length_c   1.000
_cell.angle_alpha   90.00
_cell.angle_beta   90.00
_cell.angle_gamma   90.00
#
_symmetry.space_group_name_H-M   'P 1'
#
loop_
_entity.id
_entity.type
_entity.pdbx_description
1 polymer ?
#
loop_
_entity_poly.entity_id
_entity_poly.type
_entity_poly.pdbx_seq_one_letter_code
_entity_poly.pdbx_strand_id
1 'polypeptide(L)' 'MKKLVLICACIAWTGAAHAVDAAAPDAASPAASEPKTLKERLGDKASDEQRVDNCNVPVDRRGTKVRPNSCAH' A
#
# COMPACT_ATOMS: atom_id res chain seq x y z
N MET A 1 -54.19 -13.16 -2.75
CA MET A 1 -53.39 -13.54 -3.94
C MET A 1 -52.91 -12.28 -4.70
N LYS A 2 -51.97 -11.51 -4.14
CA LYS A 2 -51.30 -10.37 -4.82
C LYS A 2 -50.18 -9.76 -3.96
N LYS A 3 -50.22 -9.98 -2.63
CA LYS A 3 -49.24 -9.43 -1.67
C LYS A 3 -48.09 -10.38 -1.31
N LEU A 4 -48.03 -11.57 -1.91
CA LEU A 4 -47.05 -12.62 -1.56
C LEU A 4 -45.99 -12.86 -2.64
N VAL A 5 -45.98 -12.06 -3.72
CA VAL A 5 -45.00 -12.15 -4.81
C VAL A 5 -43.94 -11.03 -4.73
N LEU A 6 -44.13 -10.04 -3.85
CA LEU A 6 -43.30 -8.82 -3.79
C LEU A 6 -42.26 -8.81 -2.65
N ILE A 7 -42.00 -9.94 -2.00
CA ILE A 7 -41.05 -10.05 -0.87
C ILE A 7 -40.10 -11.23 -1.10
N CYS A 8 -39.47 -11.32 -2.27
CA CYS A 8 -38.38 -12.29 -2.48
C CYS A 8 -37.27 -11.79 -3.43
N ALA A 9 -37.34 -10.53 -3.87
CA ALA A 9 -36.43 -9.98 -4.90
C ALA A 9 -35.49 -8.87 -4.39
N CYS A 10 -35.36 -8.67 -3.06
CA CYS A 10 -34.66 -7.48 -2.52
C CYS A 10 -33.40 -7.75 -1.68
N ILE A 11 -32.92 -8.98 -1.53
CA ILE A 11 -31.80 -9.28 -0.60
C ILE A 11 -30.54 -9.81 -1.32
N ALA A 12 -30.52 -9.86 -2.64
CA ALA A 12 -29.35 -10.32 -3.39
C ALA A 12 -28.62 -9.16 -4.10
N TRP A 13 -28.20 -8.12 -3.37
CA TRP A 13 -27.18 -7.20 -3.93
C TRP A 13 -26.39 -6.33 -2.94
N THR A 14 -26.34 -6.66 -1.65
CA THR A 14 -25.41 -6.00 -0.73
C THR A 14 -24.07 -6.74 -0.73
N GLY A 15 -23.26 -6.47 -1.76
CA GLY A 15 -21.96 -7.12 -1.94
C GLY A 15 -21.01 -6.34 -2.84
N ALA A 16 -20.71 -5.10 -2.48
CA ALA A 16 -19.46 -4.43 -2.86
C ALA A 16 -19.25 -3.28 -1.87
N ALA A 17 -18.44 -3.52 -0.83
CA ALA A 17 -17.97 -2.47 0.05
C ALA A 17 -17.26 -1.41 -0.83
N HIS A 18 -17.69 -0.16 -0.67
CA HIS A 18 -17.13 1.00 -1.32
C HIS A 18 -15.60 1.00 -1.18
N ALA A 19 -14.91 0.91 -2.32
CA ALA A 19 -13.53 1.37 -2.41
C ALA A 19 -13.55 2.85 -2.00
N VAL A 20 -12.94 3.16 -0.86
CA VAL A 20 -12.75 4.55 -0.46
C VAL A 20 -11.68 5.09 -1.40
N ASP A 21 -12.13 5.84 -2.41
CA ASP A 21 -11.28 6.75 -3.15
C ASP A 21 -10.98 7.91 -2.19
N ALA A 22 -9.98 7.70 -1.33
CA ALA A 22 -9.32 8.79 -0.66
C ALA A 22 -8.42 9.44 -1.72
N ALA A 23 -9.01 10.38 -2.46
CA ALA A 23 -8.29 11.38 -3.21
C ALA A 23 -7.39 12.17 -2.24
N ALA A 24 -6.20 11.63 -1.98
CA ALA A 24 -5.07 12.37 -1.49
C ALA A 24 -4.59 13.29 -2.62
N PRO A 25 -4.09 14.49 -2.33
CA PRO A 25 -3.59 15.38 -3.37
C PRO A 25 -2.54 14.66 -4.19
N ASP A 26 -2.60 14.88 -5.50
CA ASP A 26 -1.64 14.46 -6.53
C ASP A 26 -0.22 14.86 -6.13
N ALA A 27 0.39 14.07 -5.24
CA ALA A 27 1.81 14.08 -4.99
C ALA A 27 2.36 13.16 -6.06
N ALA A 28 2.72 13.75 -7.21
CA ALA A 28 3.40 13.13 -8.35
C ALA A 28 3.98 11.77 -7.95
N SER A 29 3.22 10.71 -8.25
CA SER A 29 3.61 9.36 -7.89
C SER A 29 4.97 9.15 -8.56
N PRO A 30 6.06 8.97 -7.80
CA PRO A 30 7.35 8.70 -8.42
C PRO A 30 7.13 7.44 -9.23
N ALA A 31 7.30 7.53 -10.56
CA ALA A 31 7.01 6.48 -11.52
C ALA A 31 7.26 5.12 -10.88
N ALA A 32 6.18 4.40 -10.59
CA ALA A 32 6.23 3.23 -9.73
C ALA A 32 7.24 2.26 -10.34
N SER A 33 8.39 2.15 -9.69
CA SER A 33 9.48 1.33 -10.19
C SER A 33 9.01 -0.12 -10.23
N GLU A 34 9.40 -0.87 -11.25
CA GLU A 34 8.98 -2.25 -11.40
C GLU A 34 9.23 -3.06 -10.11
N PRO A 35 8.29 -3.94 -9.70
CA PRO A 35 8.40 -4.66 -8.44
C PRO A 35 9.61 -5.60 -8.47
N LYS A 36 10.63 -5.28 -7.66
CA LYS A 36 11.85 -6.09 -7.51
C LYS A 36 11.53 -7.48 -6.93
N THR A 37 12.16 -8.53 -7.45
CA THR A 37 12.01 -9.90 -6.95
C THR A 37 12.59 -10.05 -5.53
N LEU A 38 12.17 -11.10 -4.81
CA LEU A 38 12.65 -11.38 -3.45
C LEU A 38 14.18 -11.48 -3.36
N LYS A 39 14.83 -12.02 -4.39
CA LYS A 39 16.30 -12.16 -4.40
C LYS A 39 16.99 -10.81 -4.57
N GLU A 40 16.44 -9.93 -5.41
CA GLU A 40 16.93 -8.56 -5.58
C GLU A 40 16.77 -7.71 -4.30
N ARG A 41 15.76 -8.01 -3.49
CA ARG A 41 15.50 -7.37 -2.19
C ARG A 41 16.35 -7.92 -1.04
N LEU A 42 17.05 -9.05 -1.23
CA LEU A 42 17.90 -9.67 -0.21
C LEU A 42 19.33 -9.08 -0.18
N GLY A 43 19.57 -8.01 -0.92
CA GLY A 43 20.80 -7.25 -0.87
C GLY A 43 20.99 -6.50 0.46
N ASP A 44 22.00 -5.63 0.51
CA ASP A 44 22.21 -4.77 1.66
C ASP A 44 21.01 -3.83 1.89
N LYS A 45 20.71 -3.53 3.15
CA LYS A 45 19.55 -2.70 3.54
C LYS A 45 19.55 -1.31 2.90
N ALA A 46 20.71 -0.78 2.51
CA ALA A 46 20.79 0.54 1.89
C ALA A 46 20.31 0.54 0.43
N SER A 47 20.51 -0.57 -0.28
CA SER A 47 20.05 -0.78 -1.67
C SER A 47 18.55 -1.02 -1.78
N ASP A 48 17.87 -1.42 -0.71
CA ASP A 48 16.41 -1.55 -0.70
C ASP A 48 15.74 -0.17 -0.61
N GLU A 49 15.22 0.30 -1.75
CA GLU A 49 14.46 1.56 -1.86
C GLU A 49 13.07 1.47 -1.22
N GLN A 50 12.56 0.26 -1.00
CA GLN A 50 11.29 -0.01 -0.33
C GLN A 50 11.45 -0.27 1.18
N ARG A 51 12.63 -0.01 1.76
CA ARG A 51 12.78 0.01 3.24
C ARG A 51 11.72 0.93 3.87
N VAL A 52 11.49 0.84 5.16
CA VAL A 52 10.55 1.73 5.88
C VAL A 52 11.32 2.77 6.69
N ASP A 53 12.29 2.29 7.47
CA ASP A 53 13.20 3.08 8.27
C ASP A 53 14.65 3.02 7.74
N ASN A 54 15.52 3.82 8.34
CA ASN A 54 16.97 3.78 8.16
C ASN A 54 17.65 2.99 9.28
N CYS A 55 16.94 2.11 10.00
CA CYS A 55 17.54 1.23 10.99
C CYS A 55 18.60 0.36 10.28
N ASN A 56 19.80 0.29 10.87
CA ASN A 56 20.96 -0.42 10.30
C ASN A 56 21.44 0.08 8.93
N VAL A 57 21.04 1.29 8.50
CA VAL A 57 21.57 1.95 7.29
C VAL A 57 22.60 3.01 7.70
N PRO A 58 23.88 2.91 7.29
CA PRO A 58 24.90 3.93 7.54
C PRO A 58 24.50 5.28 6.97
N VAL A 59 24.87 6.39 7.65
CA VAL A 59 24.44 7.75 7.29
C VAL A 59 24.81 8.12 5.85
N ASP A 60 26.03 7.76 5.43
CA ASP A 60 26.55 8.07 4.08
C ASP A 60 25.83 7.31 2.96
N ARG A 61 25.06 6.27 3.30
CA ARG A 61 24.30 5.44 2.34
C ARG A 61 22.80 5.71 2.38
N ARG A 62 22.37 6.71 3.15
CA ARG A 62 20.97 7.12 3.18
C ARG A 62 20.69 7.93 1.93
N GLY A 63 19.64 7.56 1.21
CA GLY A 63 19.16 8.35 0.08
C GLY A 63 18.56 9.67 0.55
N THR A 64 18.12 10.50 -0.40
CA THR A 64 17.49 11.80 -0.13
C THR A 64 16.14 11.70 0.57
N LYS A 65 15.51 10.52 0.55
CA LYS A 65 14.22 10.28 1.20
C LYS A 65 14.38 10.29 2.72
N VAL A 66 13.69 11.23 3.38
CA VAL A 66 13.61 11.30 4.84
C VAL A 66 12.86 10.08 5.37
N ARG A 67 13.49 9.34 6.28
CA ARG A 67 12.99 8.11 6.88
C ARG A 67 13.39 8.06 8.36
N PRO A 68 12.56 7.49 9.25
CA PRO A 68 12.88 7.38 10.66
C PRO A 68 14.16 6.56 10.89
N ASN A 69 14.90 6.88 11.94
CA ASN A 69 16.20 6.23 12.24
C ASN A 69 16.08 5.06 13.21
N SER A 70 15.02 5.05 14.01
CA SER A 70 14.74 4.01 14.98
C SER A 70 14.30 2.72 14.29
N CYS A 71 14.69 1.59 14.86
CA CYS A 71 14.11 0.31 14.53
C CYS A 71 12.72 0.24 15.16
N ALA A 72 11.70 -0.16 14.40
CA ALA A 72 10.41 -0.48 14.99
C ALA A 72 10.56 -1.74 15.87
N HIS A 73 9.97 -1.71 17.06
CA HIS A 73 10.03 -2.78 18.07
C HIS A 73 8.96 -3.84 17.84
#